data_AF-A0A352IND6-F1
#
_entry.id   AF-A0A352IND6-F1
#
_cell.length_a   1.000
_cell.length_b   1.000
_cell.length_c   1.000
_cell.angle_alpha   90.00
_cell.angle_beta   90.00
_cell.angle_gamma   90.00
#
_symmetry.space_group_name_H-M   'P 1'
#
loop_
_entity.id
_entity.type
_entity.pdbx_description
1 polymer ?
#
loop_
_entity_poly.entity_id
_entity_poly.type
_entity_poly.pdbx_seq_one_letter_code
_entity_poly.pdbx_strand_id
1 'polypeptide(L)' 'QDHPLRPADYQPLDSFWHNRGYRKVPELTTTYAWKDVDQAAETAKPMTFWLRRIA' A
#
# COMPACT_ATOMS: atom_id res chain seq x y z
N GLN A 1 -6.10 -6.67 1.80
CA GLN A 1 -7.10 -6.37 2.85
C GLN A 1 -8.32 -5.82 2.15
N ASP A 2 -9.44 -6.54 2.17
CA ASP A 2 -10.62 -6.22 1.38
C ASP A 2 -11.17 -4.84 1.72
N HIS A 3 -11.37 -4.03 0.68
CA HIS A 3 -11.88 -2.67 0.80
C HIS A 3 -13.25 -2.63 0.13
N PRO A 4 -14.30 -2.09 0.78
CA PRO A 4 -15.66 -2.11 0.23
C PRO A 4 -15.76 -1.38 -1.12
N LEU A 5 -14.94 -0.34 -1.32
CA LEU A 5 -14.87 0.41 -2.59
C LEU A 5 -13.91 -0.19 -3.63
N ARG A 6 -13.35 -1.38 -3.40
CA ARG A 6 -12.43 -2.00 -4.36
C ARG A 6 -13.20 -2.41 -5.63
N PRO A 7 -12.76 -1.99 -6.83
CA PRO A 7 -13.32 -2.48 -8.09
C PRO A 7 -13.16 -3.99 -8.27
N ALA A 8 -14.05 -4.61 -9.03
CA ALA A 8 -14.03 -6.06 -9.27
C ALA A 8 -12.75 -6.54 -9.99
N ASP A 9 -12.15 -5.69 -10.80
CA ASP A 9 -10.95 -5.93 -11.62
C ASP A 9 -9.66 -5.43 -10.96
N TYR A 10 -9.70 -5.04 -9.69
CA TYR A 10 -8.53 -4.53 -8.96
C TYR A 10 -7.34 -5.49 -9.03
N GLN A 11 -6.19 -4.96 -9.44
CA GLN A 11 -4.91 -5.66 -9.42
C GLN A 11 -4.00 -5.06 -8.34
N PRO A 12 -3.43 -5.88 -7.44
CA PRO A 12 -2.46 -5.41 -6.47
C PRO A 12 -1.17 -4.97 -7.16
N LEU A 13 -0.52 -3.94 -6.61
CA LEU A 13 0.77 -3.44 -7.13
C LEU A 13 1.95 -4.36 -6.80
N ASP A 14 1.74 -5.44 -6.05
CA ASP A 14 2.81 -6.33 -5.62
C ASP A 14 3.62 -6.84 -6.82
N SER A 15 2.98 -7.40 -7.86
CA SER A 15 3.70 -7.88 -9.06
C SER A 15 4.47 -6.75 -9.79
N PHE A 16 3.91 -5.55 -9.84
CA PHE A 16 4.55 -4.38 -10.45
C PHE A 16 5.87 -4.00 -9.75
N TRP A 17 5.90 -4.07 -8.41
CA TRP A 17 7.08 -3.76 -7.61
C TRP A 17 8.11 -4.88 -7.61
N HIS A 18 7.67 -6.13 -7.53
CA HIS A 18 8.56 -7.29 -7.64
C HIS A 18 9.33 -7.28 -8.97
N ASN A 19 8.65 -6.98 -10.09
CA ASN A 19 9.29 -6.85 -11.41
C ASN A 19 10.34 -5.73 -11.49
N ARG A 20 10.30 -4.76 -10.57
CA ARG A 20 11.28 -3.66 -10.45
C ARG A 20 12.38 -3.92 -9.42
N GLY A 21 12.43 -5.13 -8.85
CA GLY A 21 13.43 -5.53 -7.86
C GLY A 21 13.16 -5.02 -6.45
N TYR A 22 11.96 -4.50 -6.18
CA TYR A 22 11.54 -4.14 -4.84
C TYR A 22 10.98 -5.37 -4.10
N ARG A 23 11.21 -5.42 -2.78
CA ARG A 23 10.65 -6.44 -1.89
C ARG A 23 9.85 -5.76 -0.79
N LYS A 24 8.66 -6.28 -0.53
CA LYS A 24 7.80 -5.86 0.58
C LYS A 24 8.43 -6.30 1.89
N VAL A 25 8.47 -5.42 2.89
CA VAL A 25 8.98 -5.72 4.23
C VAL A 25 7.84 -5.47 5.23
N PRO A 26 6.96 -6.45 5.49
CA PRO A 26 5.78 -6.28 6.34
C PRO A 26 6.10 -5.86 7.77
N GLU A 27 7.29 -6.20 8.27
CA GLU A 27 7.78 -5.83 9.59
C GLU A 27 8.10 -4.33 9.68
N LEU A 28 8.39 -3.68 8.54
CA LEU A 28 8.64 -2.25 8.45
C LEU A 28 7.36 -1.54 8.02
N THR A 29 6.58 -1.12 9.02
CA THR A 29 5.32 -0.40 8.83
C THR A 29 5.28 0.88 9.66
N THR A 30 4.52 1.85 9.16
CA THR A 30 4.18 3.08 9.87
C THR A 30 2.71 3.42 9.61
N THR A 31 2.23 4.52 10.16
CA THR A 31 0.95 5.10 9.78
C THR A 31 1.15 6.39 9.00
N TYR A 32 0.28 6.63 8.03
CA TYR A 32 0.18 7.89 7.31
C TYR A 32 -1.28 8.33 7.33
N ALA A 33 -1.53 9.56 7.76
CA ALA A 33 -2.88 10.11 7.79
C ALA A 33 -3.25 10.65 6.41
N TRP A 34 -4.39 10.21 5.89
CA TRP A 34 -4.98 10.79 4.69
C TRP A 34 -6.50 10.72 4.77
N LYS A 35 -7.19 11.46 3.89
CA LYS A 35 -8.64 11.41 3.75
C LYS A 35 -9.02 10.52 2.56
N ASP A 36 -9.73 9.43 2.82
CA ASP A 36 -10.32 8.62 1.76
C ASP A 36 -11.55 9.33 1.17
N VAL A 37 -11.94 8.93 -0.04
CA VAL A 37 -13.06 9.51 -0.79
C VAL A 37 -14.41 9.40 -0.08
N ASP A 38 -14.60 8.39 0.76
CA ASP A 38 -15.84 8.10 1.49
C ASP A 38 -15.81 8.53 2.96
N GLN A 39 -14.72 9.14 3.42
CA GLN A 39 -14.56 9.57 4.81
C GLN A 39 -14.74 11.07 4.96
N ALA A 40 -15.31 11.49 6.09
CA ALA A 40 -15.52 12.91 6.38
C ALA A 40 -14.21 13.63 6.75
N ALA A 41 -13.27 12.93 7.38
CA ALA A 41 -12.00 13.45 7.88
C ALA A 41 -10.83 12.49 7.57
N GLU A 42 -9.60 12.95 7.82
CA GLU A 42 -8.42 12.10 7.71
C GLU A 42 -8.42 10.97 8.74
N THR A 43 -7.88 9.83 8.34
CA THR A 43 -7.70 8.67 9.22
C THR A 43 -6.29 8.10 9.04
N ALA A 44 -5.71 7.56 10.12
CA ALA A 44 -4.40 6.94 10.06
C ALA A 44 -4.47 5.60 9.31
N LYS A 45 -3.73 5.46 8.22
CA LYS A 45 -3.65 4.23 7.43
C LYS A 45 -2.30 3.54 7.59
N PRO A 46 -2.27 2.20 7.66
CA PRO A 46 -1.01 1.47 7.68
C PRO A 46 -0.29 1.62 6.33
N MET A 47 0.98 1.98 6.39
CA MET A 47 1.88 2.09 5.24
C MET A 47 3.03 1.10 5.41
N THR A 48 3.21 0.22 4.42
CA THR A 48 4.31 -0.76 4.38
C THR A 48 5.44 -0.25 3.49
N PHE A 49 6.67 -0.37 3.96
CA PHE A 49 7.84 -0.01 3.16
C PHE A 49 8.25 -1.14 2.21
N TRP A 50 8.71 -0.72 1.03
CA TRP A 50 9.31 -1.60 0.02
C TRP A 50 10.77 -1.22 -0.15
N LEU A 51 11.66 -2.22 -0.12
CA LEU A 51 13.10 -2.01 -0.23
C LEU A 51 13.62 -2.55 -1.54
N ARG A 52 14.54 -1.81 -2.16
CA ARG A 52 15.34 -2.25 -3.30
C ARG A 52 16.80 -1.96 -2.99
N ARG A 53 17.66 -2.95 -3.20
CA ARG A 53 19.11 -2.76 -3.12
C ARG A 53 19.58 -2.00 -4.35
N ILE A 54 20.36 -0.96 -4.12
CA ILE A 54 21.07 -0.20 -5.16
C ILE A 54 22.54 -0.66 -5.08
N ALA A 55 23.13 -0.97 -6.23
CA ALA A 55 24.54 -1.38 -6.34
C ALA A 55 25.42 -0.15 -6.59
#